data_AF-A0A350HBX3-F1
#
_entry.id   AF-A0A350HBX3-F1
#
_cell.length_a   1.000
_cell.length_b   1.000
_cell.length_c   1.000
_cell.angle_alpha   90.00
_cell.angle_beta   90.00
_cell.angle_gamma   90.00
#
_symmetry.space_group_name_H-M   'P 1'
#
loop_
_entity.id
_entity.type
_entity.pdbx_description
1 polymer ?
#
loop_
_entity_poly.entity_id
_entity_poly.type
_entity_poly.pdbx_seq_one_letter_code
_entity_poly.pdbx_strand_id
1 'polypeptide(L)'
;MKLIIVESPTKAKTIENYAGKGFKVISSKGHIIDLPEKVMGINIEKNFEADFKPIPSKNKIIANIKEEAKKCDTIYIATDPDREGEAIAYHISSVIDKKGKDVSRVLFYEITKGGIAKGLGNPMDINENLVESQYA
;
A
#
# COMPACT_ATOMS: atom_id res chain seq x y z
N MET A 1 -3.71 1.76 -18.49
CA MET A 1 -2.88 2.57 -17.56
C MET A 1 -2.69 1.72 -16.31
N LYS A 2 -1.49 1.75 -15.70
CA LYS A 2 -1.17 1.00 -14.48
C LYS A 2 -1.05 1.96 -13.30
N LEU A 3 -1.41 1.52 -12.10
CA LEU A 3 -1.32 2.33 -10.88
C LEU A 3 -0.16 1.85 -10.02
N ILE A 4 0.64 2.76 -9.48
CA ILE A 4 1.62 2.49 -8.43
C ILE A 4 1.22 3.30 -7.18
N ILE A 5 1.15 2.66 -6.02
CA ILE A 5 0.82 3.30 -4.75
C ILE A 5 2.02 3.18 -3.82
N VAL A 6 2.53 4.31 -3.31
CA VAL A 6 3.71 4.39 -2.42
C VAL A 6 3.34 5.06 -1.09
N GLU A 7 4.19 4.96 -0.05
CA GLU A 7 3.84 5.59 1.23
C GLU A 7 4.01 7.12 1.21
N SER A 8 5.02 7.67 0.54
CA SER A 8 5.38 9.10 0.62
C SER A 8 5.19 9.89 -0.70
N PRO A 9 4.75 11.17 -0.64
CA PRO A 9 4.59 12.01 -1.84
C PRO A 9 5.88 12.26 -2.61
N THR A 10 7.01 12.32 -1.91
CA THR A 10 8.33 12.54 -2.52
C THR A 10 8.72 11.36 -3.40
N LYS A 11 8.56 10.12 -2.91
CA LYS A 11 8.80 8.92 -3.72
C LYS A 11 7.84 8.81 -4.89
N ALA A 12 6.57 9.21 -4.71
CA ALA A 12 5.59 9.16 -5.79
C ALA A 12 6.07 9.97 -7.01
N LYS A 13 6.53 11.20 -6.79
CA LYS A 13 7.08 12.06 -7.86
C LYS A 13 8.31 11.44 -8.53
N THR A 14 9.26 10.91 -7.75
CA THR A 14 10.49 10.33 -8.30
C THR A 14 10.20 9.06 -9.09
N ILE A 15 9.34 8.19 -8.59
CA ILE A 15 8.96 6.93 -9.25
C ILE A 15 8.14 7.22 -10.51
N GLU A 16 7.25 8.21 -10.51
CA GLU A 16 6.48 8.59 -11.70
C GLU A 16 7.39 9.00 -12.86
N ASN A 17 8.43 9.80 -12.56
CA ASN A 17 9.42 10.21 -13.55
C ASN A 17 10.20 9.02 -14.16
N TYR A 18 10.52 8.00 -13.36
CA TYR A 18 11.33 6.87 -13.80
C TYR A 18 10.51 5.71 -14.40
N ALA A 19 9.30 5.46 -13.91
CA ALA A 19 8.38 4.46 -14.45
C ALA A 19 7.89 4.86 -15.85
N GLY A 20 7.72 6.16 -16.09
CA GLY A 20 7.43 6.72 -17.41
C GLY A 20 5.97 6.60 -17.83
N LYS A 21 5.72 6.78 -19.13
CA LYS A 21 4.38 6.83 -19.70
C LYS A 21 3.65 5.50 -19.51
N GLY A 22 2.40 5.56 -19.06
CA GLY A 22 1.55 4.37 -18.83
C GLY A 22 1.39 4.01 -17.36
N PHE A 23 2.16 4.64 -16.46
CA PHE A 23 1.99 4.55 -15.02
C PHE A 23 1.41 5.85 -14.46
N LYS A 24 0.50 5.71 -13.50
CA LYS A 24 0.10 6.77 -12.58
C LYS A 24 0.63 6.42 -11.20
N VAL A 25 1.26 7.37 -10.52
CA VAL A 25 1.82 7.10 -9.18
C VAL A 25 1.13 7.99 -8.14
N ILE A 26 0.58 7.37 -7.09
CA ILE A 26 -0.09 8.08 -6.00
C ILE A 26 0.53 7.69 -4.66
N SER A 27 0.31 8.52 -3.63
CA SER A 27 0.82 8.29 -2.28
C SER A 27 -0.33 8.10 -1.28
N SER A 28 -0.18 7.13 -0.37
CA SER A 28 -1.06 6.95 0.79
C SER A 28 -0.81 7.98 1.90
N LYS A 29 0.35 8.67 1.86
CA LYS A 29 0.87 9.55 2.90
C LYS A 29 1.02 8.81 4.23
N GLY A 30 1.62 7.61 4.21
CA GLY A 30 1.78 6.71 5.36
C GLY A 30 0.56 5.81 5.58
N HIS A 31 0.28 5.49 6.83
CA HIS A 31 -0.88 4.67 7.24
C HIS A 31 -2.21 5.32 6.83
N ILE A 32 -3.14 4.48 6.40
CA ILE A 32 -4.54 4.85 6.08
C ILE A 32 -5.56 4.16 7.00
N ILE A 33 -5.13 3.10 7.67
CA ILE A 33 -5.88 2.32 8.65
C ILE A 33 -4.95 2.16 9.86
N ASP A 34 -5.49 2.31 11.06
CA ASP A 34 -4.76 2.21 12.32
C ASP A 34 -5.65 1.69 13.44
N LEU A 35 -5.07 1.39 14.60
CA LEU A 35 -5.80 1.09 15.82
C LEU A 35 -6.56 2.33 16.31
N PRO A 36 -7.78 2.19 16.86
CA PRO A 36 -8.55 3.30 17.38
C PRO A 36 -7.86 3.90 18.61
N GLU A 37 -7.57 5.21 18.56
CA GLU A 37 -6.87 5.95 19.62
C GLU A 37 -7.53 5.86 21.01
N LYS A 38 -8.84 5.57 21.10
CA LYS A 38 -9.66 5.78 22.31
C LYS A 38 -10.28 4.52 22.90
N VAL A 39 -10.10 3.37 22.27
CA VAL A 39 -10.60 2.09 22.75
C VAL A 39 -9.39 1.18 22.88
N MET A 40 -9.39 0.27 23.86
CA MET A 40 -8.41 -0.81 23.89
C MET A 40 -8.53 -1.57 22.57
N GLY A 41 -7.69 -1.23 21.59
CA GLY A 41 -7.83 -1.65 20.19
C GLY A 41 -7.50 -3.12 19.94
N ILE A 42 -7.22 -3.85 21.03
CA ILE A 42 -6.86 -5.26 21.06
C ILE A 42 -7.92 -5.96 21.90
N ASN A 43 -8.71 -6.82 21.26
CA ASN A 43 -9.72 -7.59 21.95
C ASN A 43 -9.07 -8.81 22.62
N ILE A 44 -8.75 -8.67 23.91
CA ILE A 44 -8.12 -9.74 24.72
C ILE A 44 -9.02 -10.98 24.80
N GLU A 45 -10.35 -10.82 24.74
CA GLU A 45 -11.31 -11.93 24.80
C GLU A 45 -11.44 -12.69 23.47
N LYS A 46 -11.00 -12.08 22.35
CA LYS A 46 -10.99 -12.67 21.01
C LYS A 46 -9.57 -12.89 20.48
N ASN A 47 -8.73 -13.59 21.24
CA ASN A 47 -7.36 -13.93 20.79
C ASN A 47 -6.54 -12.70 20.32
N PHE A 48 -6.67 -11.56 21.00
CA PHE A 48 -5.94 -10.32 20.65
C PHE A 48 -6.29 -9.75 19.26
N GLU A 49 -7.53 -9.96 18.77
CA GLU A 49 -7.98 -9.40 17.50
C GLU A 49 -7.91 -7.86 17.53
N ALA A 50 -7.13 -7.31 16.60
CA ALA A 50 -6.94 -5.87 16.43
C ALA A 50 -8.10 -5.25 15.64
N ASP A 51 -8.80 -4.27 16.23
CA ASP A 51 -9.91 -3.56 15.58
C ASP A 51 -9.39 -2.41 14.70
N PHE A 52 -8.77 -2.76 13.58
CA PHE A 52 -8.22 -1.78 12.63
C PHE A 52 -9.31 -0.93 11.96
N LYS A 53 -9.18 0.41 12.02
CA LYS A 53 -10.14 1.36 11.44
C LYS A 53 -9.49 2.36 10.49
N PRO A 54 -10.19 2.79 9.43
CA PRO A 54 -9.75 3.91 8.61
C PRO A 54 -9.48 5.16 9.44
N ILE A 55 -8.33 5.78 9.24
CA ILE A 55 -7.97 7.04 9.90
C ILE A 55 -8.88 8.14 9.33
N PRO A 56 -9.71 8.84 10.13
CA PRO A 56 -10.69 9.79 9.62
C PRO A 56 -10.10 10.89 8.74
N SER A 57 -8.90 11.38 9.08
CA SER A 57 -8.17 12.40 8.31
C SER A 57 -7.68 11.91 6.94
N LYS A 58 -7.66 10.59 6.71
CA LYS A 58 -7.21 9.93 5.47
C LYS A 58 -8.36 9.50 4.56
N ASN A 59 -9.62 9.75 4.91
CA ASN A 59 -10.78 9.34 4.09
C ASN A 59 -10.71 9.82 2.64
N LYS A 60 -10.24 11.05 2.39
CA LYS A 60 -10.04 11.57 1.02
C LYS A 60 -8.96 10.79 0.24
N ILE A 61 -7.92 10.33 0.92
CA ILE A 61 -6.84 9.54 0.31
C ILE A 61 -7.35 8.14 -0.02
N ILE A 62 -8.10 7.51 0.89
CA ILE A 62 -8.74 6.21 0.66
C ILE A 62 -9.70 6.28 -0.53
N ALA A 63 -10.52 7.33 -0.61
CA ALA A 63 -11.41 7.55 -1.75
C ALA A 63 -10.62 7.67 -3.07
N ASN A 64 -9.55 8.47 -3.08
CA ASN A 64 -8.69 8.61 -4.25
C ASN A 64 -8.01 7.29 -4.66
N ILE A 65 -7.51 6.49 -3.70
CA ILE A 65 -6.95 5.16 -3.98
C ILE A 65 -7.99 4.28 -4.68
N LYS A 66 -9.22 4.21 -4.14
CA LYS A 66 -10.32 3.43 -4.70
C LYS A 66 -10.69 3.90 -6.12
N GLU A 67 -10.77 5.21 -6.33
CA GLU A 67 -11.12 5.78 -7.64
C GLU A 67 -10.07 5.53 -8.70
N GLU A 68 -8.79 5.67 -8.37
CA GLU A 68 -7.69 5.43 -9.31
C GLU A 68 -7.49 3.94 -9.59
N ALA A 69 -7.68 3.09 -8.57
CA ALA A 69 -7.67 1.64 -8.72
C ALA A 69 -8.75 1.16 -9.71
N LYS A 70 -9.95 1.74 -9.67
CA LYS A 70 -11.04 1.40 -10.62
C LYS A 70 -10.65 1.60 -12.07
N LYS A 71 -9.82 2.61 -12.37
CA LYS A 71 -9.40 3.00 -13.74
C LYS A 71 -8.24 2.16 -14.29
N CYS A 72 -7.67 1.26 -13.49
CA CYS A 72 -6.49 0.47 -13.85
C CYS A 72 -6.76 -1.03 -13.69
N ASP A 73 -6.25 -1.84 -14.62
CA ASP A 73 -6.34 -3.31 -14.54
C ASP A 73 -5.20 -3.89 -13.70
N THR A 74 -4.06 -3.20 -13.65
CA THR A 74 -2.88 -3.58 -12.86
C THR A 74 -2.56 -2.50 -11.84
N ILE A 75 -2.39 -2.91 -10.59
CA ILE A 75 -2.08 -2.07 -9.44
C ILE A 75 -0.87 -2.65 -8.72
N TYR A 76 0.16 -1.84 -8.55
CA TYR A 76 1.36 -2.17 -7.79
C TYR A 76 1.39 -1.39 -6.47
N ILE A 77 1.60 -2.09 -5.37
CA ILE A 77 1.79 -1.49 -4.05
C ILE A 77 3.30 -1.51 -3.76
N ALA A 78 3.89 -0.33 -3.70
CA ALA A 78 5.33 -0.08 -3.71
C ALA A 78 5.79 0.69 -2.46
N THR A 79 5.31 0.26 -1.30
CA THR A 79 5.78 0.77 0.00
C THR A 79 7.18 0.25 0.32
N ASP A 80 7.81 0.83 1.34
CA ASP A 80 9.17 0.45 1.76
C ASP A 80 9.35 -1.05 2.04
N PRO A 81 10.56 -1.61 1.79
CA PRO A 81 10.88 -3.02 2.01
C PRO A 81 11.19 -3.32 3.49
N ASP A 82 10.32 -2.86 4.40
CA ASP A 82 10.38 -3.11 5.82
C ASP A 82 9.02 -3.55 6.39
N ARG A 83 8.97 -3.84 7.69
CA ARG A 83 7.73 -4.32 8.35
C ARG A 83 6.60 -3.27 8.31
N GLU A 84 6.94 -1.99 8.45
CA GLU A 84 5.95 -0.91 8.41
C GLU A 84 5.36 -0.77 7.00
N GLY A 85 6.21 -0.78 5.98
CA GLY A 85 5.83 -0.75 4.59
C GLY A 85 4.94 -1.93 4.21
N GLU A 86 5.20 -3.12 4.76
CA GLU A 86 4.36 -4.30 4.53
C GLU A 86 2.97 -4.15 5.17
N ALA A 87 2.89 -3.62 6.40
CA ALA A 87 1.62 -3.32 7.05
C ALA A 87 0.82 -2.24 6.29
N ILE A 88 1.48 -1.19 5.81
CA ILE A 88 0.85 -0.17 4.95
C ILE A 88 0.36 -0.82 3.66
N ALA A 89 1.15 -1.71 3.05
CA ALA A 89 0.76 -2.40 1.83
C ALA A 89 -0.49 -3.25 2.03
N TYR A 90 -0.56 -3.99 3.14
CA TYR A 90 -1.73 -4.78 3.54
C TYR A 90 -2.99 -3.91 3.62
N HIS A 91 -2.91 -2.78 4.32
CA HIS A 91 -4.04 -1.85 4.47
C HIS A 91 -4.45 -1.15 3.17
N ILE A 92 -3.51 -0.84 2.28
CA ILE A 92 -3.82 -0.34 0.93
C ILE A 92 -4.55 -1.41 0.13
N SER A 93 -4.08 -2.66 0.19
CA SER A 93 -4.66 -3.80 -0.52
C SER A 93 -6.09 -4.10 -0.05
N SER A 94 -6.37 -3.94 1.25
CA SER A 94 -7.68 -4.23 1.84
C SER A 94 -8.77 -3.23 1.43
N VAL A 95 -8.41 -2.00 1.05
CA VAL A 95 -9.37 -0.99 0.59
C VAL A 95 -9.64 -1.02 -0.92
N ILE A 96 -8.89 -1.78 -1.69
CA ILE A 96 -9.03 -1.87 -3.15
C ILE A 96 -10.03 -2.98 -3.51
N ASP A 97 -10.94 -2.70 -4.44
CA ASP A 97 -11.78 -3.73 -5.06
C ASP A 97 -10.95 -4.53 -6.07
N LYS A 98 -10.63 -5.77 -5.72
CA LYS A 98 -9.75 -6.66 -6.50
C LYS A 98 -10.48 -7.38 -7.66
N LYS A 99 -11.79 -7.20 -7.82
CA LYS A 99 -12.56 -7.94 -8.84
C LYS A 99 -12.07 -7.60 -10.25
N GLY A 100 -11.48 -8.60 -10.92
CA GLY A 100 -10.95 -8.46 -12.27
C GLY A 100 -9.71 -7.56 -12.36
N LYS A 101 -8.97 -7.39 -11.25
CA LYS A 101 -7.74 -6.58 -11.20
C LYS A 101 -6.56 -7.44 -10.73
N ASP A 102 -5.40 -7.16 -11.28
CA ASP A 102 -4.11 -7.65 -10.80
C ASP A 102 -3.58 -6.65 -9.76
N VAL A 103 -3.54 -7.07 -8.49
CA VAL A 103 -3.03 -6.27 -7.38
C VAL A 103 -1.85 -6.98 -6.77
N SER A 104 -0.66 -6.42 -6.95
CA SER A 104 0.60 -7.05 -6.57
C SER A 104 1.48 -6.12 -5.72
N ARG A 105 2.27 -6.70 -4.82
CA ARG A 105 3.35 -6.02 -4.08
C ARG A 105 4.58 -5.92 -4.98
N VAL A 106 5.29 -4.79 -4.94
CA VAL A 106 6.61 -4.62 -5.59
C VAL A 106 7.58 -3.93 -4.64
N LEU A 107 8.84 -4.36 -4.61
CA LEU A 107 9.88 -3.79 -3.76
C LEU A 107 10.88 -2.97 -4.59
N PHE A 108 11.18 -1.76 -4.13
CA PHE A 108 12.24 -0.93 -4.70
C PHE A 108 13.33 -0.72 -3.64
N TYR A 109 14.43 -1.46 -3.77
CA TYR A 109 15.61 -1.27 -2.91
C TYR A 109 16.43 -0.03 -3.30
N GLU A 110 16.24 0.46 -4.51
CA GLU A 110 16.87 1.68 -5.02
C GLU A 110 15.86 2.45 -5.89
N ILE A 111 15.78 3.77 -5.69
CA ILE A 111 14.89 4.64 -6.47
C ILE A 111 15.66 5.18 -7.69
N THR A 112 16.06 4.25 -8.56
CA THR A 112 16.69 4.53 -9.86
C THR A 112 15.81 3.95 -10.97
N LYS A 113 16.03 4.38 -12.23
CA LYS A 113 15.31 3.80 -13.38
C LYS A 113 15.48 2.29 -13.48
N GLY A 114 16.70 1.79 -13.19
CA GLY A 114 17.00 0.35 -13.18
C GLY A 114 16.31 -0.39 -12.03
N GLY A 115 16.37 0.16 -10.81
CA GLY A 115 15.74 -0.44 -9.64
C GLY A 115 14.22 -0.53 -9.75
N ILE A 116 13.59 0.53 -10.27
CA ILE A 116 12.14 0.54 -10.49
C ILE A 116 11.74 -0.47 -11.56
N ALA A 117 12.46 -0.54 -12.68
CA ALA A 117 12.19 -1.55 -13.71
C ALA A 117 12.37 -2.97 -13.17
N LYS A 118 13.40 -3.21 -12.35
CA LYS A 118 13.63 -4.50 -11.68
C LYS A 118 12.50 -4.86 -10.73
N GLY A 119 12.05 -3.92 -9.89
CA GLY A 119 10.94 -4.17 -8.96
C GLY A 119 9.62 -4.44 -9.67
N LEU A 120 9.30 -3.66 -10.72
CA LEU A 120 8.10 -3.87 -11.54
C LEU A 120 8.11 -5.19 -12.31
N GLY A 121 9.30 -5.74 -12.60
CA GLY A 121 9.47 -7.06 -13.22
C GLY A 121 9.39 -8.23 -12.24
N ASN A 122 9.32 -7.98 -10.93
CA ASN A 122 9.23 -9.00 -9.89
C ASN A 122 8.07 -8.72 -8.93
N PRO A 123 6.80 -8.73 -9.40
CA PRO A 123 5.65 -8.65 -8.53
C PRO A 123 5.59 -9.86 -7.59
N MET A 124 5.09 -9.63 -6.38
CA MET A 124 4.94 -10.65 -5.35
C MET A 124 3.65 -10.43 -4.55
N ASP A 125 3.32 -11.39 -3.71
CA ASP A 125 2.24 -11.24 -2.73
C ASP A 125 2.71 -10.45 -1.50
N ILE A 126 1.74 -9.92 -0.76
CA ILE A 126 1.99 -9.30 0.54
C ILE A 126 2.38 -10.40 1.52
N ASN A 127 3.46 -10.18 2.27
CA ASN A 127 3.95 -11.13 3.25
C ASN A 127 3.20 -10.97 4.57
N GLU A 128 2.18 -11.81 4.77
CA GLU A 128 1.35 -11.80 5.98
C GLU A 128 2.17 -11.97 7.27
N ASN A 129 3.25 -12.77 7.26
CA ASN A 129 4.11 -12.92 8.45
C ASN A 129 4.81 -11.61 8.84
N LEU A 130 5.20 -10.79 7.86
CA LEU A 130 5.80 -9.47 8.13
C LEU A 130 4.74 -8.50 8.67
N VAL A 131 3.51 -8.57 8.17
CA VAL A 131 2.37 -7.79 8.67
C VAL A 131 2.08 -8.17 10.13
N GLU A 132 1.94 -9.46 10.43
CA GLU A 132 1.74 -9.95 11.79
C GLU A 132 2.87 -9.54 12.72
N SER A 133 4.13 -9.66 12.27
CA SER A 133 5.30 -9.26 13.06
C SER A 133 5.38 -7.76 13.36
N GLN A 134 4.62 -6.92 12.65
CA GLN A 134 4.52 -5.49 12.95
C GLN A 134 3.59 -5.21 14.13
N TYR A 135 2.64 -6.12 14.39
CA TYR A 135 1.59 -5.96 15.40
C TYR A 135 1.69 -6.94 16.58
N ALA A 136 2.59 -7.93 16.49
CA ALA A 136 2.98 -8.83 17.58
C ALA A 136 3.89 -8.13 18.61
#